data_AF-A0A6G8NH66-F1
#
_entry.id   AF-A0A6G8NH66-F1
#
_cell.length_a   1.000
_cell.length_b   1.000
_cell.length_c   1.000
_cell.angle_alpha   90.00
_cell.angle_beta   90.00
_cell.angle_gamma   90.00
#
_symmetry.space_group_name_H-M   'P 1'
#
loop_
_entity.id
_entity.type
_entity.pdbx_description
1 polymer ?
#
loop_
_entity_poly.entity_id
_entity_poly.type
_entity_poly.pdbx_seq_one_letter_code
_entity_poly.pdbx_strand_id
1 'polypeptide(L)'
;MIQESAVVSAFRDILGIAMPFASIVPAVFAFVGVVAGAGLQYLFTRYLDQQKHHRELRTAAYTDYLKTVSEHANLRRNRESPEGRDLGFRTADAKCRICLYGSSEVIEAFARFERLGATMATPEQCLAFASMVSIMRNDSSRGEVVGDAELQTVLLGHPRDAT
;
A
#
# COMPACT_ATOMS: atom_id res chain seq x y z
N MET A 1 -40.22 -54.86 42.67
CA MET A 1 -40.41 -53.86 41.59
C MET A 1 -40.13 -52.40 42.00
N ILE A 2 -39.92 -52.08 43.30
CA ILE A 2 -39.71 -50.69 43.77
C ILE A 2 -38.22 -50.34 43.96
N GLN A 3 -37.33 -51.32 44.11
CA GLN A 3 -35.91 -51.06 44.39
C GLN A 3 -35.08 -50.69 43.15
N GLU A 4 -35.52 -51.09 41.96
CA GLU A 4 -34.84 -50.81 40.69
C GLU A 4 -34.99 -49.35 40.25
N SER A 5 -36.12 -48.70 40.57
CA SER A 5 -36.37 -47.30 40.21
C SER A 5 -35.52 -46.31 41.02
N ALA A 6 -35.23 -46.63 42.29
CA ALA A 6 -34.41 -45.79 43.15
C ALA A 6 -32.94 -45.77 42.72
N VAL A 7 -32.40 -46.93 42.31
CA VAL A 7 -31.02 -47.03 41.81
C VAL A 7 -30.87 -46.34 40.46
N VAL A 8 -31.85 -46.50 39.55
CA VAL A 8 -31.84 -45.82 38.24
C VAL A 8 -32.01 -44.32 38.39
N SER A 9 -32.82 -43.85 39.35
CA SER A 9 -32.93 -42.42 39.66
C SER A 9 -31.63 -41.86 40.21
N ALA A 10 -31.02 -42.53 41.20
CA ALA A 10 -29.76 -42.11 41.79
C ALA A 10 -28.61 -42.09 40.76
N PHE A 11 -28.57 -43.07 39.84
CA PHE A 11 -27.61 -43.08 38.74
C PHE A 11 -27.84 -41.93 37.75
N ARG A 12 -29.10 -41.63 37.40
CA ARG A 12 -29.45 -40.50 36.53
C ARG A 12 -29.10 -39.16 37.18
N ASP A 13 -29.28 -39.01 38.48
CA ASP A 13 -28.95 -37.78 39.21
C ASP A 13 -27.43 -37.59 39.33
N ILE A 14 -26.66 -38.67 39.60
CA ILE A 14 -25.19 -38.63 39.60
C ILE A 14 -24.62 -38.35 38.20
N LEU A 15 -25.17 -39.00 37.16
CA LEU A 15 -24.77 -38.77 35.76
C LEU A 15 -25.17 -37.36 35.28
N GLY A 16 -26.34 -36.87 35.70
CA GLY A 16 -26.84 -35.52 35.43
C GLY A 16 -26.06 -34.41 36.13
N ILE A 17 -25.40 -34.70 37.26
CA ILE A 17 -24.48 -33.79 37.95
C ILE A 17 -23.07 -33.86 37.35
N ALA A 18 -22.64 -35.01 36.80
CA ALA A 18 -21.35 -35.15 36.14
C ALA A 18 -21.30 -34.56 34.70
N MET A 19 -22.41 -34.63 33.95
CA MET A 19 -22.58 -34.07 32.60
C MET A 19 -22.37 -32.53 32.44
N PRO A 20 -22.81 -31.65 33.37
CA PRO A 20 -22.63 -30.20 33.23
C PRO A 20 -21.16 -29.78 33.31
N PHE A 21 -20.36 -30.43 34.16
CA PHE A 21 -18.92 -30.14 34.27
C PHE A 21 -18.15 -30.51 33.00
N ALA A 22 -18.56 -31.60 32.32
CA ALA A 22 -17.98 -31.99 31.04
C ALA A 22 -18.25 -30.99 29.90
N SER A 23 -19.32 -30.18 30.02
CA SER A 23 -19.73 -29.21 29.00
C SER A 23 -19.19 -27.79 29.25
N ILE A 24 -18.97 -27.41 30.51
CA ILE A 24 -18.49 -26.06 30.87
C ILE A 24 -17.03 -25.87 30.46
N VAL A 25 -16.18 -26.88 30.65
CA VAL A 25 -14.73 -26.76 30.34
C VAL A 25 -14.51 -26.49 28.85
N PRO A 26 -15.05 -27.28 27.89
CA PRO A 26 -14.92 -26.96 26.47
C PRO A 26 -15.54 -25.61 26.08
N ALA A 27 -16.63 -25.19 26.72
CA ALA A 27 -17.27 -23.90 26.45
C ALA A 27 -16.37 -22.72 26.89
N VAL A 28 -15.71 -22.83 28.04
CA VAL A 28 -14.73 -21.83 28.49
C VAL A 28 -13.53 -21.78 27.55
N PHE A 29 -12.99 -22.93 27.14
CA PHE A 29 -11.90 -22.97 26.15
C PHE A 29 -12.31 -22.39 24.80
N ALA A 30 -13.53 -22.69 24.32
CA ALA A 30 -14.06 -22.12 23.09
C ALA A 30 -14.22 -20.60 23.21
N PHE A 31 -14.75 -20.11 24.32
CA PHE A 31 -14.89 -18.67 24.57
C PHE A 31 -13.52 -17.97 24.62
N VAL A 32 -12.55 -18.53 25.36
CA VAL A 32 -11.17 -18.01 25.41
C VAL A 32 -10.54 -18.02 24.02
N GLY A 33 -10.74 -19.09 23.25
CA GLY A 33 -10.26 -19.20 21.88
C GLY A 33 -10.85 -18.12 20.96
N VAL A 34 -12.16 -17.85 21.06
CA VAL A 34 -12.82 -16.79 20.30
C VAL A 34 -12.28 -15.41 20.70
N VAL A 35 -12.15 -15.12 21.99
CA VAL A 35 -11.63 -13.84 22.48
C VAL A 35 -10.17 -13.64 22.06
N ALA A 36 -9.33 -14.67 22.20
CA ALA A 36 -7.94 -14.63 21.79
C ALA A 36 -7.79 -14.47 20.27
N GLY A 37 -8.59 -15.22 19.49
CA GLY A 37 -8.61 -15.13 18.03
C GLY A 37 -9.05 -13.75 17.53
N ALA A 38 -10.12 -13.20 18.09
CA ALA A 38 -10.59 -11.85 17.76
C ALA A 38 -9.55 -10.78 18.13
N GLY A 39 -8.89 -10.92 19.29
CA GLY A 39 -7.81 -10.02 19.71
C GLY A 39 -6.62 -10.04 18.75
N LEU A 40 -6.14 -11.23 18.39
CA LEU A 40 -5.04 -11.39 17.44
C LEU A 40 -5.41 -10.85 16.05
N GLN A 41 -6.62 -11.16 15.58
CA GLN A 41 -7.14 -10.65 14.31
C GLN A 41 -7.17 -9.12 14.31
N TYR A 42 -7.68 -8.49 15.37
CA TYR A 42 -7.72 -7.03 15.49
C TYR A 42 -6.32 -6.41 15.41
N LEU A 43 -5.34 -6.97 16.14
CA LEU A 43 -3.97 -6.47 16.13
C LEU A 43 -3.33 -6.61 14.75
N PHE A 44 -3.50 -7.75 14.09
CA PHE A 44 -2.97 -7.98 12.74
C PHE A 44 -3.63 -7.09 11.70
N THR A 45 -4.96 -6.94 11.73
CA THR A 45 -5.66 -6.01 10.85
C THR A 45 -5.15 -4.59 11.05
N ARG A 46 -5.02 -4.13 12.30
CA ARG A 46 -4.57 -2.77 12.59
C ARG A 46 -3.14 -2.51 12.09
N TYR A 47 -2.24 -3.48 12.26
CA TYR A 47 -0.87 -3.40 11.81
C TYR A 47 -0.77 -3.36 10.27
N LEU A 48 -1.50 -4.25 9.59
CA LEU A 48 -1.53 -4.31 8.13
C LEU A 48 -2.15 -3.04 7.52
N ASP A 49 -3.22 -2.51 8.12
CA ASP A 49 -3.87 -1.28 7.68
C ASP A 49 -2.93 -0.09 7.73
N GLN A 50 -2.13 0.06 8.80
CA GLN A 50 -1.15 1.15 8.90
C GLN A 50 -0.07 1.06 7.82
N GLN A 51 0.47 -0.12 7.57
CA GLN A 51 1.47 -0.31 6.51
C GLN A 51 0.89 -0.03 5.12
N LYS A 52 -0.33 -0.53 4.87
CA LYS A 52 -1.04 -0.32 3.62
C LYS A 52 -1.30 1.16 3.39
N HIS A 53 -1.76 1.88 4.42
CA HIS A 53 -2.08 3.29 4.32
C HIS A 53 -0.86 4.14 3.93
N HIS A 54 0.31 3.90 4.55
CA HIS A 54 1.54 4.60 4.17
C HIS A 54 1.93 4.35 2.70
N ARG A 55 1.82 3.10 2.24
CA ARG A 55 2.10 2.72 0.87
C ARG A 55 1.13 3.37 -0.13
N GLU A 56 -0.14 3.48 0.23
CA GLU A 56 -1.18 4.16 -0.56
C GLU A 56 -0.88 5.67 -0.68
N LEU A 57 -0.57 6.35 0.42
CA LEU A 57 -0.24 7.79 0.43
C LEU A 57 0.95 8.12 -0.49
N ARG A 58 2.00 7.31 -0.40
CA ARG A 58 3.18 7.44 -1.26
C ARG A 58 2.84 7.20 -2.73
N THR A 59 2.16 6.09 -3.03
CA THR A 59 1.80 5.73 -4.42
C THR A 59 0.92 6.81 -5.05
N ALA A 60 0.01 7.38 -4.28
CA ALA A 60 -0.82 8.51 -4.70
C ALA A 60 0.03 9.74 -5.04
N ALA A 61 0.98 10.11 -4.17
CA ALA A 61 1.89 11.24 -4.41
C ALA A 61 2.72 11.06 -5.70
N TYR A 62 3.24 9.85 -5.93
CA TYR A 62 4.02 9.54 -7.15
C TYR A 62 3.15 9.60 -8.40
N THR A 63 1.97 8.99 -8.35
CA THR A 63 1.03 8.98 -9.47
C THR A 63 0.58 10.40 -9.83
N ASP A 64 0.28 11.23 -8.82
CA ASP A 64 -0.12 12.61 -9.03
C ASP A 64 0.99 13.43 -9.68
N TYR A 65 2.25 13.25 -9.24
CA TYR A 65 3.38 13.90 -9.89
C TYR A 65 3.51 13.48 -11.36
N LEU A 66 3.53 12.17 -11.64
CA LEU A 66 3.65 11.67 -13.01
C LEU A 66 2.51 12.15 -13.91
N LYS A 67 1.28 12.16 -13.40
CA LYS A 67 0.13 12.72 -14.11
C LYS A 67 0.35 14.19 -14.46
N THR A 68 0.82 15.02 -13.52
CA THR A 68 1.08 16.44 -13.81
C THR A 68 2.21 16.64 -14.82
N VAL A 69 3.26 15.82 -14.78
CA VAL A 69 4.35 15.87 -15.77
C VAL A 69 3.85 15.48 -17.17
N SER A 70 3.04 14.43 -17.27
CA SER A 70 2.42 14.02 -18.54
C SER A 70 1.45 15.09 -19.08
N GLU A 71 0.66 15.72 -18.22
CA GLU A 71 -0.21 16.83 -18.60
C GLU A 71 0.61 18.03 -19.11
N HIS A 72 1.73 18.36 -18.44
CA HIS A 72 2.66 19.40 -18.87
C HIS A 72 3.27 19.11 -20.26
N ALA A 73 3.68 17.87 -20.51
CA ALA A 73 4.28 17.46 -21.77
C ALA A 73 3.29 17.52 -22.94
N ASN A 74 2.05 17.08 -22.73
CA ASN A 74 1.05 16.96 -23.79
C ASN A 74 0.36 18.29 -24.13
N LEU A 75 0.08 19.13 -23.12
CA LEU A 75 -0.80 20.28 -23.32
C LEU A 75 -0.04 21.55 -23.74
N ARG A 76 1.30 21.59 -23.63
CA ARG A 76 2.17 22.75 -23.93
C ARG A 76 1.54 24.10 -23.57
N ARG A 77 0.84 24.17 -22.42
CA ARG A 77 0.08 25.37 -22.04
C ARG A 77 1.01 26.48 -21.59
N ASN A 78 0.60 27.72 -21.85
CA ASN A 78 1.27 28.88 -21.30
C ASN A 78 1.20 28.82 -19.76
N ARG A 79 2.35 28.95 -19.10
CA ARG A 79 2.49 28.91 -17.64
C ARG A 79 1.66 29.98 -16.93
N GLU A 80 1.40 31.10 -17.59
CA GLU A 80 0.59 32.21 -17.05
C GLU A 80 -0.92 31.99 -17.17
N SER A 81 -1.37 30.99 -17.95
CA SER A 81 -2.78 30.67 -18.02
C SER A 81 -3.30 30.15 -16.66
N PRO A 82 -4.59 30.30 -16.35
CA PRO A 82 -5.18 29.73 -15.15
C PRO A 82 -4.84 28.24 -14.97
N GLU A 83 -4.84 27.48 -16.07
CA GLU A 83 -4.56 26.05 -16.07
C GLU A 83 -3.07 25.74 -15.96
N GLY A 84 -2.19 26.59 -16.52
CA GLY A 84 -0.75 26.50 -16.29
C GLY A 84 -0.37 26.72 -14.82
N ARG A 85 -1.07 27.66 -14.14
CA ARG A 85 -0.92 27.88 -12.70
C ARG A 85 -1.45 26.70 -11.88
N ASP A 86 -2.64 26.19 -12.22
CA ASP A 86 -3.21 25.00 -11.56
C ASP A 86 -2.27 23.78 -11.65
N LEU A 87 -1.72 23.51 -12.83
CA LEU A 87 -0.70 22.48 -13.03
C LEU A 87 0.51 22.70 -12.12
N GLY A 88 1.02 23.93 -12.04
CA GLY A 88 2.11 24.29 -11.14
C GLY A 88 1.80 24.02 -9.66
N PHE A 89 0.59 24.37 -9.20
CA PHE A 89 0.13 24.07 -7.85
C PHE A 89 0.06 22.56 -7.58
N ARG A 90 -0.54 21.79 -8.50
CA ARG A 90 -0.64 20.32 -8.38
C ARG A 90 0.73 19.65 -8.38
N THR A 91 1.67 20.11 -9.22
CA THR A 91 3.05 19.62 -9.21
C THR A 91 3.75 19.95 -7.89
N ALA A 92 3.59 21.15 -7.36
CA ALA A 92 4.17 21.54 -6.07
C ALA A 92 3.58 20.73 -4.90
N ASP A 93 2.27 20.52 -4.87
CA ASP A 93 1.59 19.68 -3.87
C ASP A 93 2.11 18.23 -3.91
N ALA A 94 2.21 17.65 -5.11
CA ALA A 94 2.75 16.30 -5.28
C ALA A 94 4.19 16.22 -4.76
N LYS A 95 5.04 17.21 -5.08
CA LYS A 95 6.41 17.30 -4.54
C LYS A 95 6.45 17.35 -3.01
N CYS A 96 5.60 18.16 -2.38
CA CYS A 96 5.49 18.21 -0.92
C CYS A 96 5.14 16.84 -0.33
N ARG A 97 4.17 16.14 -0.90
CA ARG A 97 3.80 14.78 -0.45
C ARG A 97 4.91 13.76 -0.68
N ILE A 98 5.66 13.87 -1.78
CA ILE A 98 6.83 13.04 -2.03
C ILE A 98 7.88 13.23 -0.93
N CYS A 99 8.16 14.48 -0.55
CA CYS A 99 9.09 14.79 0.53
C CYS A 99 8.66 14.21 1.90
N LEU A 100 7.35 14.05 2.14
CA LEU A 100 6.84 13.52 3.41
C LEU A 100 6.78 11.99 3.45
N TYR A 101 6.47 11.34 2.32
CA TYR A 101 6.15 9.91 2.30
C TYR A 101 7.12 9.04 1.50
N GLY A 102 8.01 9.64 0.72
CA GLY A 102 8.95 8.89 -0.11
C GLY A 102 10.15 8.34 0.65
N SER A 103 10.69 7.21 0.19
CA SER A 103 11.98 6.72 0.71
C SER A 103 13.11 7.69 0.39
N SER A 104 14.21 7.60 1.14
CA SER A 104 15.42 8.38 0.89
C SER A 104 15.93 8.22 -0.55
N GLU A 105 15.85 7.00 -1.10
CA GLU A 105 16.28 6.71 -2.48
C GLU A 105 15.43 7.47 -3.50
N VAL A 106 14.12 7.57 -3.27
CA VAL A 106 13.23 8.36 -4.13
C VAL A 106 13.58 9.84 -4.03
N ILE A 107 13.79 10.37 -2.82
CA ILE A 107 14.16 11.78 -2.64
C ILE A 107 15.48 12.11 -3.36
N GLU A 108 16.49 11.24 -3.26
CA GLU A 108 17.77 11.42 -3.91
C GLU A 108 17.66 11.39 -5.44
N ALA A 109 16.93 10.41 -5.99
CA ALA A 109 16.69 10.31 -7.42
C ALA A 109 15.88 11.49 -7.97
N PHE A 110 14.86 11.92 -7.21
CA PHE A 110 14.05 13.08 -7.54
C PHE A 110 14.90 14.36 -7.54
N ALA A 111 15.72 14.55 -6.50
CA ALA A 111 16.61 15.69 -6.43
C ALA A 111 17.65 15.67 -7.56
N ARG A 112 18.12 14.49 -8.00
CA ARG A 112 19.00 14.38 -9.18
C ARG A 112 18.29 14.83 -10.44
N PHE A 113 17.06 14.38 -10.68
CA PHE A 113 16.28 14.80 -11.85
C PHE A 113 15.99 16.31 -11.84
N GLU A 114 15.62 16.87 -10.69
CA GLU A 114 15.38 18.31 -10.53
C GLU A 114 16.66 19.14 -10.74
N ARG A 115 17.83 18.66 -10.27
CA ARG A 115 19.13 19.32 -10.54
C ARG A 115 19.50 19.35 -12.02
N LEU A 116 19.03 18.38 -12.80
CA LEU A 116 19.17 18.38 -14.26
C LEU A 116 18.15 19.31 -14.96
N GLY A 117 17.32 20.01 -14.19
CA GLY A 117 16.35 21.00 -14.68
C GLY A 117 14.92 20.50 -14.79
N ALA A 118 14.63 19.27 -14.37
CA ALA A 118 13.29 18.66 -14.44
C ALA A 118 12.63 18.72 -15.84
N THR A 119 13.46 18.67 -16.89
CA THR A 119 13.00 18.53 -18.28
C THR A 119 13.44 17.17 -18.83
N MET A 120 12.93 16.77 -19.99
CA MET A 120 13.25 15.49 -20.65
C MET A 120 13.74 15.78 -22.08
N ALA A 121 14.67 16.73 -22.21
CA ALA A 121 15.16 17.20 -23.50
C ALA A 121 16.45 16.49 -23.95
N THR A 122 17.22 15.96 -22.99
CA THR A 122 18.50 15.27 -23.25
C THR A 122 18.44 13.80 -22.84
N PRO A 123 19.28 12.93 -23.41
CA PRO A 123 19.33 11.52 -23.02
C PRO A 123 19.59 11.32 -21.52
N GLU A 124 20.46 12.14 -20.92
CA GLU A 124 20.76 12.10 -19.48
C GLU A 124 19.52 12.41 -18.63
N GLN A 125 18.77 13.45 -19.01
CA GLN A 125 17.53 13.83 -18.34
C GLN A 125 16.45 12.75 -18.48
N CYS A 126 16.30 12.16 -19.66
CA CYS A 126 15.37 11.06 -19.90
C CYS A 126 15.70 9.83 -19.06
N LEU A 127 17.00 9.49 -18.96
CA LEU A 127 17.48 8.39 -18.13
C LEU A 127 17.28 8.69 -16.64
N ALA A 128 17.57 9.91 -16.19
CA ALA A 128 17.32 10.32 -14.81
C ALA A 128 15.83 10.26 -14.44
N PHE A 129 14.94 10.64 -15.37
CA PHE A 129 13.50 10.51 -15.19
C PHE A 129 13.06 9.04 -15.11
N ALA A 130 13.48 8.19 -16.05
CA ALA A 130 13.16 6.77 -16.06
C ALA A 130 13.65 6.05 -14.78
N SER A 131 14.89 6.34 -14.37
CA SER A 131 15.48 5.82 -13.13
C SER A 131 14.71 6.27 -11.88
N MET A 132 14.31 7.55 -11.81
CA MET A 132 13.45 8.05 -10.73
C MET A 132 12.11 7.29 -10.66
N VAL A 133 11.47 7.04 -11.80
CA VAL A 133 10.20 6.27 -11.85
C VAL A 133 10.42 4.81 -11.44
N SER A 134 11.54 4.21 -11.83
CA SER A 134 11.94 2.85 -11.42
C SER A 134 12.04 2.75 -9.89
N ILE A 135 12.69 3.72 -9.26
CA ILE A 135 12.84 3.78 -7.80
C ILE A 135 11.48 4.03 -7.12
N MET A 136 10.64 4.94 -7.63
CA MET A 136 9.27 5.16 -7.13
C MET A 136 8.42 3.88 -7.19
N ARG A 137 8.56 3.09 -8.27
CA ARG A 137 7.86 1.81 -8.45
C ARG A 137 8.31 0.78 -7.43
N ASN A 138 9.62 0.66 -7.20
CA ASN A 138 10.19 -0.27 -6.23
C ASN A 138 9.85 0.13 -4.78
N ASP A 139 9.80 1.42 -4.50
CA ASP A 139 9.36 1.93 -3.21
C ASP A 139 7.87 1.63 -3.01
N SER A 140 7.04 1.78 -4.04
CA SER A 140 5.60 1.53 -3.96
C SER A 140 5.21 0.06 -4.13
N SER A 141 6.08 -0.81 -4.61
CA SER A 141 5.85 -2.24 -4.75
C SER A 141 7.14 -3.00 -4.86
N ARG A 142 7.30 -4.07 -4.07
CA ARG A 142 8.32 -5.09 -4.31
C ARG A 142 7.90 -5.95 -5.51
N GLY A 143 7.90 -5.34 -6.69
CA GLY A 143 7.66 -6.01 -7.97
C GLY A 143 8.98 -6.44 -8.61
N GLU A 144 8.88 -7.15 -9.73
CA GLU A 144 10.04 -7.44 -10.57
C GLU A 144 10.71 -6.15 -11.04
N VAL A 145 12.05 -6.19 -11.09
CA VAL A 145 12.87 -5.09 -11.59
C VAL A 145 12.60 -4.95 -13.09
N VAL A 146 12.03 -3.80 -13.48
CA VAL A 146 11.87 -3.43 -14.88
C VAL A 146 13.06 -2.57 -15.28
N GLY A 147 13.66 -2.86 -16.43
CA GLY A 147 14.79 -2.08 -16.94
C GLY A 147 14.39 -0.64 -17.27
N ASP A 148 15.29 0.30 -16.99
CA ASP A 148 15.06 1.73 -17.25
C ASP A 148 14.75 2.03 -18.72
N ALA A 149 15.28 1.22 -19.67
CA ALA A 149 14.99 1.33 -21.10
C ALA A 149 13.49 1.11 -21.43
N GLU A 150 12.84 0.16 -20.75
CA GLU A 150 11.44 -0.14 -20.99
C GLU A 150 10.53 0.90 -20.35
N LEU A 151 10.91 1.36 -19.14
CA LEU A 151 10.23 2.49 -18.51
C LEU A 151 10.36 3.76 -19.37
N GLN A 152 11.56 4.03 -19.91
CA GLN A 152 11.78 5.15 -20.81
C GLN A 152 10.90 5.03 -22.07
N THR A 153 10.83 3.84 -22.68
CA THR A 153 9.99 3.61 -23.86
C THR A 153 8.50 3.83 -23.58
N VAL A 154 8.00 3.39 -22.42
CA VAL A 154 6.59 3.58 -22.04
C VAL A 154 6.29 5.06 -21.71
N LEU A 155 7.20 5.71 -20.98
CA LEU A 155 6.97 7.08 -20.48
C LEU A 155 7.19 8.14 -21.56
N LEU A 156 8.18 7.95 -22.44
CA LEU A 156 8.64 8.96 -23.40
C LEU A 156 8.38 8.56 -24.85
N GLY A 157 7.99 7.31 -25.10
CA GLY A 157 7.91 6.73 -26.43
C GLY A 157 9.26 6.22 -26.93
N HIS A 158 9.25 5.54 -28.08
CA HIS A 158 10.49 5.14 -28.75
C HIS A 158 11.21 6.39 -29.26
N PRO A 159 12.54 6.54 -29.03
CA PRO A 159 13.32 7.51 -29.79
C PRO A 159 13.07 7.21 -31.26
N ARG A 160 12.51 8.16 -32.01
CA ARG A 160 12.51 8.04 -33.46
C ARG A 160 13.97 8.16 -33.86
N ASP A 161 14.62 7.04 -34.12
CA ASP A 161 15.89 7.03 -34.82
C ASP A 161 15.73 7.92 -36.05
N ALA A 162 16.60 8.93 -36.14
CA ALA A 162 16.67 9.82 -37.27
C ALA A 162 16.96 8.98 -38.53
N THR A 163 15.91 8.67 -39.29
CA THR A 163 16.02 8.44 -40.74
C THR A 163 16.07 9.77 -41.46
#